data_AF-A0A0F9IE62-F1
#
_entry.id   AF-A0A0F9IE62-F1
#
_cell.length_a   1.000
_cell.length_b   1.000
_cell.length_c   1.000
_cell.angle_alpha   90.00
_cell.angle_beta   90.00
_cell.angle_gamma   90.00
#
_symmetry.space_group_name_H-M   'P 1'
#
loop_
_entity.id
_entity.type
_entity.pdbx_description
1 polymer ?
#
loop_
_entity_poly.entity_id
_entity_poly.type
_entity_poly.pdbx_seq_one_letter_code
_entity_poly.pdbx_strand_id
1 'polypeptide(L)'
;MTQSPQSSDPTDAVDQCPQDDAPPEGFQMPLPSPPPPKLSRKPLILVGVSVVLLIGGVIFCKGKPDSARAKPPRLPVGTMTSDELAKNASSAAAVELARRMAEGTPEQRASASIAVNHWSSPRLVRNMAWAMALDMQTKQAQMVRQMAAQRRRAMAGPDGRLPERHAAEQPPDQE
;
A
#
# COMPACT_ATOMS: atom_id res chain seq x y z
N MET A 1 46.43 32.51 24.49
CA MET A 1 46.87 31.78 25.70
C MET A 1 45.91 32.12 26.82
N THR A 2 45.48 31.04 27.48
CA THR A 2 44.68 30.84 28.71
C THR A 2 44.72 31.92 29.78
N GLN A 3 43.57 32.24 30.40
CA GLN A 3 43.25 31.87 31.81
C GLN A 3 41.88 32.40 32.24
N SER A 4 41.08 31.52 32.86
CA SER A 4 39.95 31.88 33.73
C SER A 4 40.44 32.01 35.18
N PRO A 5 39.67 32.68 36.05
CA PRO A 5 39.48 32.13 37.39
C PRO A 5 38.02 32.11 37.87
N GLN A 6 37.74 31.05 38.65
CA GLN A 6 36.60 30.80 39.54
C GLN A 6 36.60 31.76 40.75
N SER A 7 35.47 31.91 41.44
CA SER A 7 35.35 31.52 42.86
C SER A 7 33.92 31.66 43.38
N SER A 8 33.55 30.74 44.27
CA SER A 8 32.27 30.55 44.94
C SER A 8 32.25 31.21 46.33
N ASP A 9 31.08 31.57 46.84
CA ASP A 9 30.84 32.11 48.20
C ASP A 9 30.18 31.06 49.14
N PRO A 10 30.61 30.97 50.41
CA PRO A 10 29.85 30.33 51.49
C PRO A 10 29.72 31.21 52.76
N THR A 11 28.56 31.22 53.44
CA THR A 11 28.39 31.51 54.90
C THR A 11 26.94 31.11 55.27
N ASP A 12 26.59 30.13 56.10
CA ASP A 12 26.93 29.75 57.49
C ASP A 12 26.26 30.63 58.57
N ALA A 13 25.25 30.09 59.24
CA ALA A 13 24.72 30.57 60.52
C ALA A 13 24.00 29.40 61.22
N VAL A 14 24.53 29.03 62.38
CA VAL A 14 24.13 27.93 63.28
C VAL A 14 23.57 28.53 64.57
N ASP A 15 22.48 27.99 65.14
CA ASP A 15 22.20 28.08 66.59
C ASP A 15 21.21 27.00 67.10
N GLN A 16 21.77 26.08 67.91
CA GLN A 16 21.31 25.36 69.12
C GLN A 16 20.04 24.46 69.25
N CYS A 17 20.29 23.33 69.96
CA CYS A 17 19.50 22.15 70.43
C CYS A 17 18.67 22.41 71.73
N PRO A 18 17.83 21.49 72.33
CA PRO A 18 18.01 20.02 72.41
C PRO A 18 16.78 19.05 72.41
N GLN A 19 17.05 17.81 71.99
CA GLN A 19 16.72 16.46 72.54
C GLN A 19 15.44 16.24 73.39
N ASP A 20 14.54 15.33 72.96
CA ASP A 20 13.89 14.33 73.85
C ASP A 20 13.20 13.19 73.07
N ASP A 21 13.07 12.04 73.72
CA ASP A 21 12.97 10.66 73.21
C ASP A 21 11.66 10.27 72.48
N ALA A 22 11.79 9.53 71.37
CA ALA A 22 10.68 8.89 70.66
C ALA A 22 10.47 7.42 71.13
N PRO A 23 9.22 6.91 71.23
CA PRO A 23 8.91 5.64 71.87
C PRO A 23 9.28 4.41 71.01
N PRO A 24 9.43 3.21 71.63
CA PRO A 24 10.02 2.03 71.00
C PRO A 24 9.15 1.44 69.88
N GLU A 25 9.73 1.26 68.69
CA GLU A 25 9.09 0.58 67.57
C GLU A 25 8.86 -0.90 67.89
N GLY A 26 7.59 -1.29 67.92
CA GLY A 26 7.17 -2.68 68.07
C GLY A 26 7.61 -3.54 66.88
N PHE A 27 8.00 -4.77 67.20
CA PHE A 27 8.33 -5.83 66.24
C PHE A 27 7.27 -5.95 65.12
N GLN A 28 7.66 -5.67 63.87
CA GLN A 28 6.85 -6.01 62.70
C GLN A 28 7.22 -7.40 62.18
N MET A 29 6.22 -8.30 62.11
CA MET A 29 6.37 -9.63 61.50
C MET A 29 6.64 -9.53 59.98
N PRO A 30 7.51 -10.38 59.41
CA PRO A 30 7.68 -10.46 57.96
C PRO A 30 6.38 -10.90 57.27
N LEU A 31 5.89 -10.10 56.32
CA LEU A 31 4.76 -10.45 55.45
C LEU A 31 5.09 -11.73 54.64
N PRO A 32 4.13 -12.67 54.51
CA PRO A 32 4.30 -13.82 53.62
C PRO A 32 4.34 -13.38 52.16
N SER A 33 5.25 -13.97 51.38
CA SER A 33 5.42 -13.67 49.96
C SER A 33 4.16 -14.03 49.14
N PRO A 34 3.83 -13.24 48.09
CA PRO A 34 2.65 -13.51 47.28
C PRO A 34 2.83 -14.80 46.45
N PRO A 35 1.74 -15.58 46.24
CA PRO A 35 1.80 -16.80 45.44
C PRO A 35 2.05 -16.50 43.96
N PRO A 36 2.66 -17.44 43.20
CA PRO A 36 3.01 -17.21 41.80
C PRO A 36 1.76 -17.00 40.92
N PRO A 37 1.85 -16.13 39.90
CA PRO A 37 0.72 -15.82 39.03
C PRO A 37 0.31 -17.05 38.21
N LYS A 38 -0.99 -17.36 38.24
CA LYS A 38 -1.60 -18.43 37.45
C LYS A 38 -1.50 -18.08 35.96
N LEU A 39 -0.79 -18.89 35.17
CA LEU A 39 -0.72 -18.81 33.72
C LEU A 39 -2.13 -18.86 33.11
N SER A 40 -2.62 -17.71 32.66
CA SER A 40 -3.96 -17.61 32.09
C SER A 40 -3.97 -18.22 30.69
N ARG A 41 -4.95 -19.09 30.40
CA ARG A 41 -5.16 -19.74 29.07
C ARG A 41 -5.57 -18.76 27.95
N LYS A 42 -5.48 -17.45 28.19
CA LYS A 42 -5.82 -16.38 27.24
C LYS A 42 -5.00 -16.36 25.93
N PRO A 43 -3.71 -16.77 25.86
CA PRO A 43 -2.97 -16.65 24.61
C PRO A 43 -3.46 -17.65 23.55
N LEU A 44 -3.95 -18.83 23.97
CA LEU A 44 -4.43 -19.85 23.04
C LEU A 44 -5.70 -19.39 22.30
N ILE A 45 -6.59 -18.68 23.00
CA ILE A 45 -7.83 -18.13 22.42
C ILE A 45 -7.50 -17.03 21.41
N LEU A 46 -6.53 -16.17 21.73
CA LEU A 46 -6.08 -15.08 20.85
C LEU A 46 -5.46 -15.60 19.54
N VAL A 47 -4.67 -16.68 19.63
CA VAL A 47 -4.12 -17.37 18.44
C VAL A 47 -5.24 -18.02 17.63
N GLY A 48 -6.18 -18.72 18.28
CA GLY A 48 -7.31 -19.34 17.61
C GLY A 48 -8.17 -18.34 16.83
N VAL A 49 -8.51 -17.19 17.42
CA VAL A 49 -9.29 -16.14 16.76
C VAL A 49 -8.52 -15.55 15.56
N SER A 50 -7.21 -15.33 15.71
CA SER A 50 -6.38 -14.81 14.62
C SER A 50 -6.31 -15.75 13.42
N VAL A 51 -6.22 -17.06 13.66
CA VAL A 51 -6.21 -18.08 12.60
C VAL A 51 -7.56 -18.16 11.89
N VAL A 52 -8.68 -18.10 12.63
CA VAL A 52 -10.02 -18.10 12.04
C VAL A 52 -10.27 -16.85 11.18
N LEU A 53 -9.80 -15.68 11.62
CA LEU A 53 -9.90 -14.44 10.85
C LEU A 53 -9.04 -14.49 9.57
N LEU A 54 -7.83 -15.02 9.65
CA LEU A 54 -6.95 -15.20 8.47
C LEU A 54 -7.55 -16.18 7.47
N ILE A 55 -8.04 -17.34 7.93
CA ILE A 55 -8.67 -18.34 7.06
C ILE A 55 -9.97 -17.80 6.47
N GLY A 56 -10.82 -17.18 7.28
CA GLY A 56 -12.06 -16.53 6.81
C GLY A 56 -11.79 -15.44 5.79
N GLY A 57 -10.78 -14.59 6.03
CA GLY A 57 -10.34 -13.56 5.09
C GLY A 57 -9.80 -14.12 3.78
N VAL A 58 -9.00 -15.19 3.82
CA VAL A 58 -8.47 -15.84 2.61
C VAL A 58 -9.57 -16.52 1.80
N ILE A 59 -10.55 -17.15 2.46
CA ILE A 59 -11.71 -17.76 1.79
C ILE A 59 -12.59 -16.67 1.17
N PHE A 60 -12.83 -15.57 1.87
CA PHE A 60 -13.57 -14.42 1.33
C PHE A 60 -12.85 -13.77 0.14
N CYS A 61 -11.52 -13.71 0.15
CA CYS A 61 -10.71 -13.23 -0.98
C CYS A 61 -10.62 -14.22 -2.15
N LYS A 62 -10.87 -15.53 -1.92
CA LYS A 62 -10.93 -16.56 -2.98
C LYS A 62 -12.34 -16.83 -3.49
N GLY A 63 -13.38 -16.35 -2.80
CA GLY A 63 -14.72 -16.22 -3.33
C GLY A 63 -14.64 -15.30 -4.54
N LYS A 64 -14.84 -15.87 -5.73
CA LYS A 64 -14.98 -15.12 -6.99
C LYS A 64 -15.87 -13.91 -6.71
N PRO A 65 -15.48 -12.67 -7.10
CA PRO A 65 -16.45 -11.60 -7.14
C PRO A 65 -17.43 -12.00 -8.24
N ASP A 66 -18.50 -12.70 -7.85
CA ASP A 66 -19.67 -12.82 -8.69
C ASP A 66 -20.01 -11.40 -9.11
N SER A 67 -20.19 -11.27 -10.41
CA SER A 67 -20.22 -10.01 -11.13
C SER A 67 -21.43 -9.19 -10.67
N ALA A 68 -21.33 -8.54 -9.52
CA ALA A 68 -22.00 -7.29 -9.23
C ALA A 68 -21.30 -6.23 -10.08
N ARG A 69 -21.36 -6.42 -11.40
CA ARG A 69 -21.16 -5.38 -12.39
C ARG A 69 -22.39 -4.49 -12.28
N ALA A 70 -22.51 -3.81 -11.14
CA ALA A 70 -23.31 -2.61 -11.02
C ALA A 70 -22.82 -1.75 -12.16
N LYS A 71 -23.61 -1.69 -13.23
CA LYS A 71 -23.33 -0.91 -14.44
C LYS A 71 -23.08 0.49 -13.87
N PRO A 72 -21.82 0.96 -13.79
CA PRO A 72 -21.59 2.25 -13.17
C PRO A 72 -22.45 3.23 -13.98
N PRO A 73 -23.25 4.10 -13.34
CA PRO A 73 -24.02 5.08 -14.07
C PRO A 73 -23.05 5.72 -15.05
N ARG A 74 -23.37 5.59 -16.35
CA ARG A 74 -22.51 6.10 -17.41
C ARG A 74 -22.56 7.61 -17.31
N LEU A 75 -21.74 8.16 -16.43
CA LEU A 75 -21.45 9.57 -16.39
C LEU A 75 -21.01 9.95 -17.80
N PRO A 76 -21.64 10.96 -18.44
CA PRO A 76 -21.25 11.42 -19.76
C PRO A 76 -19.92 12.20 -19.66
N VAL A 77 -18.84 11.50 -19.32
CA VAL A 77 -17.52 12.07 -19.05
C VAL A 77 -16.93 12.77 -20.28
N GLY A 78 -17.34 12.36 -21.48
CA GLY A 78 -16.87 12.94 -22.74
C GLY A 78 -17.35 14.38 -22.98
N THR A 79 -18.51 14.76 -22.43
CA THR A 79 -19.08 16.12 -22.59
C THR A 79 -18.79 17.02 -21.39
N MET A 80 -18.36 16.45 -20.27
CA MET A 80 -18.09 17.20 -19.04
C MET A 80 -16.85 18.08 -19.17
N THR A 81 -16.88 19.23 -18.51
CA THR A 81 -15.70 20.09 -18.38
C THR A 81 -14.67 19.44 -17.47
N SER A 82 -13.41 19.85 -17.58
CA SER A 82 -12.34 19.32 -16.71
C SER A 82 -12.63 19.57 -15.22
N ASP A 83 -13.31 20.67 -14.90
CA ASP A 83 -13.72 21.03 -13.55
C ASP A 83 -14.78 20.06 -12.99
N GLU A 84 -15.83 19.78 -13.77
CA GLU A 84 -16.88 18.83 -13.40
C GLU A 84 -16.34 17.40 -13.22
N LEU A 85 -15.37 17.01 -14.05
CA LEU A 85 -14.70 15.72 -13.92
C LEU A 85 -13.91 15.65 -12.61
N ALA A 86 -13.15 16.70 -12.28
CA ALA A 86 -12.32 16.73 -11.07
C ALA A 86 -13.19 16.76 -9.81
N LYS A 87 -14.25 17.55 -9.82
CA LYS A 87 -15.24 17.65 -8.73
C LYS A 87 -15.97 16.34 -8.48
N ASN A 88 -16.35 15.60 -9.53
CA ASN A 88 -17.00 14.30 -9.39
C ASN A 88 -16.08 13.22 -8.79
N ALA A 89 -14.76 13.33 -9.01
CA ALA A 89 -13.73 12.42 -8.48
C ALA A 89 -14.03 10.91 -8.65
N SER A 90 -14.81 10.55 -9.68
CA SER A 90 -15.12 9.16 -10.01
C SER A 90 -13.97 8.52 -10.80
N SER A 91 -13.93 7.18 -10.86
CA SER A 91 -12.91 6.46 -11.64
C SER A 91 -12.98 6.81 -13.13
N ALA A 92 -14.18 6.87 -13.70
CA ALA A 92 -14.38 7.27 -15.10
C ALA A 92 -13.94 8.71 -15.36
N ALA A 93 -14.21 9.62 -14.41
CA ALA A 93 -13.79 11.01 -14.54
C ALA A 93 -12.27 11.18 -14.44
N ALA A 94 -11.62 10.42 -13.55
CA ALA A 94 -10.17 10.39 -13.43
C ALA A 94 -9.47 9.82 -14.67
N VAL A 95 -10.04 8.80 -15.31
CA VAL A 95 -9.55 8.25 -16.58
C VAL A 95 -9.62 9.30 -17.69
N GLU A 96 -10.75 10.00 -17.81
CA GLU A 96 -10.91 11.04 -18.85
C GLU A 96 -10.01 12.25 -18.57
N LEU A 97 -9.82 12.66 -17.31
CA LEU A 97 -8.85 13.69 -16.95
C LEU A 97 -7.42 13.28 -17.29
N ALA A 98 -7.02 12.05 -16.94
CA ALA A 98 -5.71 11.53 -17.28
C ALA A 98 -5.50 11.47 -18.81
N ARG A 99 -6.52 11.06 -19.56
CA ARG A 99 -6.50 11.08 -21.03
C ARG A 99 -6.34 12.48 -21.58
N ARG A 100 -7.08 13.48 -21.07
CA ARG A 100 -6.96 14.89 -21.48
C ARG A 100 -5.58 15.46 -21.17
N MET A 101 -4.97 15.07 -20.05
CA MET A 101 -3.61 15.49 -19.69
C MET A 101 -2.53 14.85 -20.59
N ALA A 102 -2.70 13.59 -20.99
CA ALA A 102 -1.73 12.86 -21.80
C ALA A 102 -1.88 13.16 -23.31
N GLU A 103 -3.11 13.17 -23.81
CA GLU A 103 -3.44 13.13 -25.24
C GLU A 103 -4.25 14.34 -25.71
N GLY A 104 -4.78 15.16 -24.79
CA GLY A 104 -5.60 16.33 -25.13
C GLY A 104 -4.81 17.47 -25.76
N THR A 105 -5.53 18.47 -26.26
CA THR A 105 -4.96 19.74 -26.76
C THR A 105 -4.24 20.51 -25.63
N PRO A 106 -3.34 21.46 -25.94
CA PRO A 106 -2.67 22.26 -24.91
C PRO A 106 -3.64 22.91 -23.91
N GLU A 107 -4.77 23.41 -24.39
CA GLU A 107 -5.84 24.00 -23.56
C GLU A 107 -6.52 22.97 -22.66
N GLN A 108 -6.76 21.76 -23.18
CA GLN A 108 -7.33 20.65 -22.39
C GLN A 108 -6.38 20.18 -21.29
N ARG A 109 -5.07 20.15 -21.57
CA ARG A 109 -4.05 19.81 -20.58
C ARG A 109 -3.97 20.86 -19.48
N ALA A 110 -3.95 22.14 -19.86
CA ALA A 110 -3.91 23.25 -18.90
C ALA A 110 -5.16 23.25 -18.01
N SER A 111 -6.36 23.17 -18.60
CA SER A 111 -7.62 23.13 -17.84
C SER A 111 -7.74 21.89 -16.95
N ALA A 112 -7.30 20.72 -17.40
CA ALA A 112 -7.28 19.51 -16.59
C ALA A 112 -6.29 19.63 -15.42
N SER A 113 -5.09 20.16 -15.65
CA SER A 113 -4.11 20.38 -14.59
C SER A 113 -4.60 21.38 -13.55
N ILE A 114 -5.25 22.48 -13.98
CA ILE A 114 -5.83 23.48 -13.08
C ILE A 114 -6.96 22.84 -12.26
N ALA A 115 -7.86 22.10 -12.91
CA ALA A 115 -8.98 21.45 -12.25
C ALA A 115 -8.54 20.41 -11.20
N VAL A 116 -7.51 19.61 -11.51
CA VAL A 116 -6.95 18.63 -10.56
C VAL A 116 -6.33 19.33 -9.35
N ASN A 117 -5.62 20.44 -9.56
CA ASN A 117 -5.06 21.22 -8.45
C ASN A 117 -6.16 21.86 -7.60
N HIS A 118 -7.20 22.39 -8.23
CA HIS A 118 -8.30 23.06 -7.54
C HIS A 118 -9.17 22.09 -6.72
N TRP A 119 -9.49 20.92 -7.28
CA TRP A 119 -10.33 19.90 -6.63
C TRP A 119 -9.52 18.73 -6.05
N SER A 120 -8.26 19.00 -5.69
CA SER A 120 -7.35 17.97 -5.19
C SER A 120 -7.94 17.26 -3.98
N SER A 121 -8.24 15.97 -4.15
CA SER A 121 -8.74 15.11 -3.09
C SER A 121 -8.00 13.77 -3.11
N PRO A 122 -7.81 13.12 -1.94
CA PRO A 122 -7.13 11.82 -1.88
C PRO A 122 -7.78 10.75 -2.79
N ARG A 123 -9.10 10.85 -2.97
CA ARG A 123 -9.87 9.96 -3.85
C ARG A 123 -9.57 10.22 -5.32
N LEU A 124 -9.55 11.48 -5.74
CA LEU A 124 -9.22 11.87 -7.12
C LEU A 124 -7.79 11.42 -7.46
N VAL A 125 -6.82 11.69 -6.57
CA VAL A 125 -5.41 11.31 -6.76
C VAL A 125 -5.27 9.79 -6.90
N ARG A 126 -5.92 9.02 -6.03
CA ARG A 126 -5.90 7.55 -6.12
C ARG A 126 -6.49 7.04 -7.43
N ASN A 127 -7.65 7.59 -7.85
CA ASN A 127 -8.30 7.19 -9.09
C ASN A 127 -7.47 7.56 -10.33
N MET A 128 -6.82 8.72 -10.32
CA MET A 128 -5.91 9.13 -11.39
C MET A 128 -4.66 8.26 -11.44
N ALA A 129 -4.04 7.97 -10.28
CA ALA A 129 -2.89 7.08 -10.21
C ALA A 129 -3.24 5.69 -10.78
N TRP A 130 -4.42 5.17 -10.45
CA TRP A 130 -4.89 3.90 -10.98
C TRP A 130 -5.14 3.95 -12.49
N ALA A 131 -5.73 5.04 -12.99
CA ALA A 131 -5.92 5.26 -14.43
C ALA A 131 -4.59 5.28 -15.20
N MET A 132 -3.59 6.00 -14.68
CA MET A 132 -2.25 6.06 -15.28
C MET A 132 -1.53 4.70 -15.22
N ALA A 133 -1.64 3.99 -14.10
CA ALA A 133 -1.05 2.66 -13.96
C ALA A 133 -1.65 1.65 -14.97
N LEU A 134 -2.96 1.69 -15.17
CA LEU A 134 -3.63 0.87 -16.19
C LEU A 134 -3.16 1.23 -17.60
N ASP A 135 -3.03 2.52 -17.92
CA ASP A 135 -2.50 2.96 -19.21
C ASP A 135 -1.06 2.44 -19.44
N MET A 136 -0.17 2.59 -18.45
CA MET A 136 1.19 2.05 -18.52
C MET A 136 1.22 0.53 -18.70
N GLN A 137 0.37 -0.21 -17.97
CA GLN A 137 0.28 -1.66 -18.10
C GLN A 137 -0.17 -2.07 -19.50
N THR A 138 -1.15 -1.38 -20.08
CA THR A 138 -1.62 -1.68 -21.44
C THR A 138 -0.55 -1.39 -22.49
N LYS A 139 0.18 -0.27 -22.37
CA LYS A 139 1.31 0.07 -23.23
C LYS A 139 2.43 -0.96 -23.13
N GLN A 140 2.78 -1.38 -21.93
CA GLN A 140 3.78 -2.42 -21.71
C GLN A 140 3.36 -3.76 -22.34
N ALA A 141 2.10 -4.17 -22.15
CA ALA A 141 1.57 -5.39 -22.74
C ALA A 141 1.58 -5.33 -24.27
N GLN A 142 1.25 -4.18 -24.86
CA GLN A 142 1.33 -3.97 -26.31
C GLN A 142 2.79 -4.05 -26.80
N MET A 143 3.73 -3.42 -26.11
CA MET A 143 5.14 -3.46 -26.45
C MET A 143 5.69 -4.90 -26.43
N VAL A 144 5.36 -5.68 -25.40
CA VAL A 144 5.75 -7.09 -25.30
C VAL A 144 5.17 -7.91 -26.47
N ARG A 145 3.90 -7.68 -26.84
CA ARG A 145 3.28 -8.33 -28.00
C ARG A 145 3.97 -7.96 -29.30
N GLN A 146 4.34 -6.69 -29.48
CA GLN A 146 5.07 -6.23 -30.67
C GLN A 146 6.47 -6.85 -30.75
N MET A 147 7.22 -6.89 -29.64
CA MET A 147 8.53 -7.57 -29.59
C MET A 147 8.41 -9.06 -29.90
N ALA A 148 7.39 -9.74 -29.36
CA ALA A 148 7.14 -11.15 -29.67
C ALA A 148 6.80 -11.36 -31.15
N ALA A 149 5.97 -10.48 -31.74
CA ALA A 149 5.65 -10.52 -33.16
C ALA A 149 6.88 -10.26 -34.05
N GLN A 150 7.74 -9.29 -33.66
CA GLN A 150 9.00 -9.02 -34.35
C GLN A 150 9.96 -10.20 -34.25
N ARG A 151 10.11 -10.83 -33.07
CA ARG A 151 10.93 -12.04 -32.90
C ARG A 151 10.42 -13.19 -33.77
N ARG A 152 9.11 -13.40 -33.85
CA ARG A 152 8.52 -14.41 -34.74
C ARG A 152 8.81 -14.11 -36.21
N ARG A 153 8.70 -12.85 -36.64
CA ARG A 153 9.04 -12.44 -38.03
C ARG A 153 10.53 -12.61 -38.32
N ALA A 154 11.41 -12.25 -37.40
CA ALA A 154 12.85 -12.43 -37.54
C ALA A 154 13.24 -13.92 -37.61
N MET A 155 12.55 -14.79 -36.87
CA MET A 155 12.75 -16.24 -36.89
C MET A 155 12.17 -16.93 -38.13
N ALA A 156 11.12 -16.37 -38.75
CA ALA A 156 10.46 -16.95 -39.92
C ALA A 156 11.22 -16.69 -41.24
N GLY A 157 12.22 -15.80 -41.24
CA GLY A 157 12.92 -15.38 -42.47
C GLY A 157 11.99 -14.71 -43.51
N PRO A 158 12.54 -14.19 -44.61
CA PRO A 158 11.76 -13.48 -45.64
C PRO A 158 10.72 -14.34 -46.37
N ASP A 159 10.81 -15.68 -46.29
CA ASP A 159 9.96 -16.60 -47.06
C ASP A 159 8.76 -17.18 -46.29
N GLY A 160 8.58 -16.86 -44.99
CA GLY A 160 7.37 -17.19 -44.24
C GLY A 160 7.01 -18.69 -44.14
N ARG A 161 7.91 -19.61 -44.50
CA ARG A 161 7.69 -21.05 -44.34
C ARG A 161 8.04 -21.48 -42.92
N LEU A 162 7.01 -21.93 -42.20
CA LEU A 162 7.19 -22.73 -41.00
C LEU A 162 8.08 -23.94 -41.34
N PRO A 163 9.02 -24.35 -40.46
CA PRO A 163 9.74 -25.60 -40.66
C PRO A 163 8.71 -26.71 -40.73
N GLU A 164 8.58 -27.33 -41.90
CA GLU A 164 7.82 -28.56 -42.05
C GLU A 164 8.35 -29.53 -41.00
N ARG A 165 7.48 -29.90 -40.06
CA ARG A 165 7.69 -31.12 -39.31
C ARG A 165 7.74 -32.22 -40.35
N HIS A 166 8.94 -32.68 -40.68
CA HIS A 166 9.13 -33.95 -41.35
C HIS A 166 8.36 -34.99 -40.54
N ALA A 167 7.19 -35.35 -41.07
CA ALA A 167 6.54 -36.61 -40.78
C ALA A 167 7.54 -37.67 -41.23
N ALA A 168 8.32 -38.18 -40.28
CA ALA A 168 9.04 -39.43 -40.47
C ALA A 168 7.97 -40.53 -40.50
N GLU A 169 7.47 -40.80 -41.71
CA GLU A 169 7.06 -42.14 -42.11
C GLU A 169 8.22 -43.10 -41.82
N GLN A 170 7.99 -44.08 -40.95
CA GLN A 170 8.39 -45.47 -41.15
C GLN A 170 7.82 -46.34 -40.02
N PRO A 171 6.75 -47.10 -40.25
CA PRO A 171 6.54 -48.33 -39.47
C PRO A 171 7.54 -49.39 -39.98
N PRO A 172 8.34 -50.03 -39.12
CA PRO A 172 9.10 -51.19 -39.55
C PRO A 172 8.16 -52.39 -39.67
N ASP A 173 8.22 -53.02 -40.84
CA ASP A 173 7.71 -54.35 -41.09
C ASP A 173 8.15 -55.33 -39.99
N GLN A 174 7.21 -56.11 -39.46
CA GLN A 174 7.51 -57.34 -38.71
C GLN A 174 6.94 -58.52 -39.50
N GLU A 175 7.87 -59.25 -40.14
CA GLU A 175 7.70 -60.68 -40.46
C GLU A 175 7.75 -61.54 -39.18
#